data_AF-A0A525P079-F1
#
_entry.id   AF-A0A525P079-F1
#
_cell.length_a   1.000
_cell.length_b   1.000
_cell.length_c   1.000
_cell.angle_alpha   90.00
_cell.angle_beta   90.00
_cell.angle_gamma   90.00
#
_symmetry.space_group_name_H-M   'P 1'
#
loop_
_entity.id
_entity.type
_entity.pdbx_description
1 polymer ?
#
loop_
_entity_poly.entity_id
_entity_poly.type
_entity_poly.pdbx_seq_one_letter_code
_entity_poly.pdbx_strand_id
1 'polypeptide(L)'
;FSLQWYRSAWANDQVQDATIRSLVIAFWAALISTSVAVLAALATTRVRRFRGYSAVFAAINQPLMVPEIVTAVALLIFFAGIKVQTGYTGLGYLILAHSAFCIPFAYLPIRARLQGMDLTLEQAAADLYASSFQVFRRITLPQLWPGILAGAMLAFVISLDDVVITEFVKSAGQDTLPTYMLGQLRRVVTPEVNAISTVLLALSVTMVIAFFFVTRIRK
;
A
#
# COMPACT_ATOMS: atom_id res chain seq x y z
N PHE A 1 -7.72 24.42 -24.97
CA PHE A 1 -8.19 23.27 -24.15
C PHE A 1 -9.16 22.45 -24.99
N SER A 2 -9.02 21.12 -25.03
CA SER A 2 -9.88 20.22 -25.82
C SER A 2 -10.00 18.86 -25.12
N LEU A 3 -11.16 18.21 -25.20
CA LEU A 3 -11.39 16.86 -24.68
C LEU A 3 -10.76 15.75 -25.55
N GLN A 4 -10.22 16.11 -26.72
CA GLN A 4 -9.61 15.16 -27.64
C GLN A 4 -8.45 14.37 -27.01
N TRP A 5 -7.68 14.99 -26.11
CA TRP A 5 -6.53 14.37 -25.47
C TRP A 5 -6.93 13.28 -24.47
N TYR A 6 -8.10 13.40 -23.84
CA TYR A 6 -8.67 12.35 -23.01
C TYR A 6 -9.09 11.14 -23.87
N ARG A 7 -9.66 11.38 -25.06
CA ARG A 7 -9.97 10.30 -26.01
C ARG A 7 -8.71 9.64 -26.56
N SER A 8 -7.67 10.43 -26.86
CA SER A 8 -6.37 9.94 -27.30
C SER A 8 -5.71 9.04 -26.24
N ALA A 9 -5.67 9.52 -24.99
CA ALA A 9 -5.15 8.74 -23.86
C ALA A 9 -5.95 7.45 -23.64
N TRP A 10 -7.28 7.52 -23.76
CA TRP A 10 -8.14 6.34 -23.63
C TRP A 10 -7.92 5.33 -24.75
N ALA A 11 -7.58 5.77 -25.97
CA ALA A 11 -7.30 4.90 -27.11
C ALA A 11 -5.85 4.38 -27.14
N ASN A 12 -5.00 4.81 -26.22
CA ASN A 12 -3.58 4.44 -26.20
C ASN A 12 -3.37 3.14 -25.41
N ASP A 13 -3.06 2.06 -26.13
CA ASP A 13 -2.85 0.72 -25.54
C ASP A 13 -1.77 0.72 -24.44
N GLN A 14 -0.71 1.51 -24.57
CA GLN A 14 0.35 1.59 -23.56
C GLN A 14 -0.16 2.23 -22.26
N VAL A 15 -1.04 3.23 -22.37
CA VAL A 15 -1.66 3.89 -21.23
C VAL A 15 -2.64 2.95 -20.54
N GLN A 16 -3.45 2.21 -21.30
CA GLN A 16 -4.36 1.21 -20.75
C GLN A 16 -3.60 0.11 -20.00
N ASP A 17 -2.57 -0.46 -20.62
CA ASP A 17 -1.71 -1.47 -20.03
C ASP A 17 -1.04 -0.99 -18.75
N ALA A 18 -0.44 0.20 -18.78
CA ALA A 18 0.21 0.80 -17.62
C ALA A 18 -0.78 1.08 -16.49
N THR A 19 -2.00 1.50 -16.82
CA THR A 19 -3.09 1.72 -15.85
C THR A 19 -3.52 0.42 -15.19
N ILE A 20 -3.76 -0.64 -15.97
CA ILE A 20 -4.15 -1.95 -15.44
C ILE A 20 -3.05 -2.50 -14.54
N ARG A 21 -1.78 -2.42 -14.96
CA ARG A 21 -0.63 -2.85 -14.15
C ARG A 21 -0.57 -2.08 -12.83
N SER A 22 -0.69 -0.75 -12.85
CA SER A 22 -0.75 0.09 -11.65
C SER A 22 -1.85 -0.35 -10.68
N LEU A 23 -3.07 -0.58 -11.18
CA LEU A 23 -4.20 -1.01 -10.34
C LEU A 23 -3.97 -2.40 -9.75
N VAL A 24 -3.46 -3.34 -10.54
CA VAL A 24 -3.14 -4.70 -10.07
C VAL A 24 -2.07 -4.67 -8.99
N ILE A 25 -0.98 -3.92 -9.20
CA ILE A 25 0.10 -3.79 -8.23
C ILE A 25 -0.41 -3.14 -6.95
N ALA A 26 -1.11 -2.01 -7.05
CA ALA A 26 -1.64 -1.29 -5.90
C ALA A 26 -2.63 -2.14 -5.08
N PHE A 27 -3.50 -2.90 -5.74
CA PHE A 27 -4.44 -3.80 -5.08
C PHE A 27 -3.73 -4.89 -4.27
N TRP A 28 -2.80 -5.61 -4.89
CA TRP A 28 -2.09 -6.69 -4.22
C TRP A 28 -1.12 -6.17 -3.15
N ALA A 29 -0.44 -5.06 -3.42
CA ALA A 29 0.43 -4.41 -2.44
C ALA A 29 -0.36 -4.02 -1.19
N ALA A 30 -1.50 -3.33 -1.35
CA ALA A 30 -2.37 -2.96 -0.25
C ALA A 30 -2.88 -4.18 0.53
N LEU A 31 -3.34 -5.22 -0.17
CA LEU A 31 -3.85 -6.43 0.47
C LEU A 31 -2.78 -7.13 1.33
N ILE A 32 -1.58 -7.31 0.78
CA ILE A 32 -0.46 -7.97 1.45
C ILE A 32 0.05 -7.10 2.60
N SER A 33 0.31 -5.81 2.34
CA SER A 33 0.82 -4.89 3.36
C SER A 33 -0.14 -4.74 4.52
N THR A 34 -1.45 -4.64 4.26
CA THR A 34 -2.47 -4.54 5.31
C THR A 34 -2.57 -5.83 6.11
N SER A 35 -2.51 -6.99 5.48
CA SER A 35 -2.55 -8.28 6.18
C SER A 35 -1.37 -8.40 7.15
N VAL A 36 -0.15 -8.07 6.68
CA VAL A 36 1.06 -8.03 7.52
C VAL A 36 0.95 -6.96 8.61
N ALA A 37 0.43 -5.78 8.28
CA ALA A 37 0.25 -4.68 9.20
C ALA A 37 -0.74 -4.97 10.33
N VAL A 38 -1.83 -5.71 10.07
CA VAL A 38 -2.76 -6.16 11.12
C VAL A 38 -2.04 -7.06 12.11
N LEU A 39 -1.30 -8.06 11.62
CA LEU A 39 -0.54 -8.98 12.47
C LEU A 39 0.52 -8.22 13.29
N ALA A 40 1.26 -7.32 12.64
CA ALA A 40 2.26 -6.49 13.29
C ALA A 40 1.64 -5.57 14.35
N ALA A 41 0.50 -4.93 14.05
CA ALA A 41 -0.18 -4.02 14.98
C ALA A 41 -0.73 -4.77 16.19
N LEU A 42 -1.30 -5.96 16.01
CA LEU A 42 -1.72 -6.81 17.13
C LEU A 42 -0.51 -7.21 17.99
N ALA A 43 0.59 -7.65 17.36
CA ALA A 43 1.81 -8.05 18.07
C ALA A 43 2.45 -6.89 18.85
N THR A 44 2.36 -5.65 18.37
CA THR A 44 2.96 -4.48 19.03
C THR A 44 2.02 -3.75 20.00
N THR A 45 0.72 -4.08 20.03
CA THR A 45 -0.26 -3.41 20.91
C THR A 45 -0.93 -4.33 21.92
N ARG A 46 -1.22 -5.58 21.57
CA ARG A 46 -1.94 -6.54 22.42
C ARG A 46 -1.03 -7.49 23.20
N VAL A 47 0.26 -7.53 22.87
CA VAL A 47 1.27 -8.33 23.58
C VAL A 47 2.08 -7.43 24.52
N ARG A 48 2.44 -7.97 25.69
CA ARG A 48 3.35 -7.30 26.63
C ARG A 48 4.69 -7.00 25.93
N ARG A 49 5.29 -5.85 26.23
CA ARG A 49 6.60 -5.46 25.68
C ARG A 49 7.63 -6.57 25.94
N PHE A 50 8.21 -7.09 24.87
CA PHE A 50 9.27 -8.11 24.87
C PHE A 50 10.64 -7.48 24.58
N ARG A 51 11.73 -8.20 24.87
CA ARG A 51 13.12 -7.69 24.83
C ARG A 51 13.56 -7.14 23.45
N GLY A 52 12.88 -7.50 22.36
CA GLY A 52 13.14 -7.03 20.99
C GLY A 52 12.13 -6.03 20.44
N TYR A 53 11.21 -5.52 21.26
CA TYR A 53 10.11 -4.66 20.80
C TYR A 53 10.59 -3.45 19.99
N SER A 54 11.62 -2.75 20.47
CA SER A 54 12.15 -1.55 19.80
C SER A 54 12.73 -1.86 18.42
N ALA A 55 13.41 -3.00 18.27
CA ALA A 55 13.98 -3.41 16.99
C ALA A 55 12.88 -3.76 15.97
N VAL A 56 11.84 -4.49 16.40
CA VAL A 56 10.67 -4.80 15.55
C VAL A 56 9.93 -3.53 15.15
N PHE A 57 9.71 -2.62 16.11
CA PHE A 57 9.07 -1.35 15.84
C PHE A 57 9.87 -0.49 14.86
N ALA A 58 11.20 -0.43 15.02
CA ALA A 58 12.09 0.25 14.10
C ALA A 58 12.05 -0.39 12.70
N ALA A 59 12.07 -1.71 12.60
CA ALA A 59 12.02 -2.43 11.32
C ALA A 59 10.71 -2.15 10.56
N ILE A 60 9.55 -2.17 11.24
CA ILE A 60 8.25 -1.86 10.63
C ILE A 60 8.22 -0.43 10.09
N ASN A 61 8.76 0.53 10.84
CA ASN A 61 8.68 1.96 10.51
C ASN A 61 9.92 2.47 9.75
N GLN A 62 10.88 1.61 9.43
CA GLN A 62 12.12 1.99 8.75
C GLN A 62 11.86 2.78 7.45
N PRO A 63 10.90 2.39 6.59
CA PRO A 63 10.64 3.15 5.35
C PRO A 63 10.18 4.59 5.59
N LEU A 64 9.66 4.93 6.77
CA LEU A 64 9.24 6.30 7.10
C LEU A 64 10.40 7.19 7.56
N MET A 65 11.48 6.58 8.04
CA MET A 65 12.63 7.31 8.61
C MET A 65 13.77 7.48 7.60
N VAL A 66 13.80 6.63 6.58
CA VAL A 66 14.85 6.58 5.57
C VAL A 66 14.31 7.19 4.27
N PRO A 67 15.12 7.96 3.52
CA PRO A 67 14.70 8.46 2.22
C PRO A 67 14.24 7.32 1.30
N GLU A 68 13.11 7.53 0.61
CA GLU A 68 12.47 6.52 -0.25
C GLU A 68 13.45 5.91 -1.26
N ILE A 69 14.31 6.74 -1.86
CA ILE A 69 15.34 6.31 -2.82
C ILE A 69 16.31 5.26 -2.24
N VAL A 70 16.64 5.35 -0.96
CA VAL A 70 17.55 4.39 -0.30
C VAL A 70 16.85 3.04 -0.17
N THR A 71 15.57 3.05 0.21
CA THR A 71 14.74 1.83 0.26
C THR A 71 14.57 1.22 -1.14
N ALA A 72 14.38 2.05 -2.17
CA ALA A 72 14.28 1.62 -3.56
C ALA A 72 15.56 0.88 -4.03
N VAL A 73 16.73 1.46 -3.77
CA VAL A 73 18.02 0.87 -4.11
C VAL A 73 18.26 -0.44 -3.33
N ALA A 74 17.90 -0.47 -2.05
CA ALA A 74 18.02 -1.69 -1.25
C ALA A 74 17.14 -2.83 -1.79
N LEU A 75 15.89 -2.52 -2.15
CA LEU A 75 14.97 -3.48 -2.76
C LEU A 75 15.43 -3.92 -4.15
N LEU A 76 16.00 -3.02 -4.95
CA LEU A 76 16.62 -3.36 -6.24
C LEU A 76 17.72 -4.41 -6.03
N ILE A 77 18.68 -4.16 -5.14
CA ILE A 77 19.79 -5.10 -4.89
C ILE A 77 19.25 -6.45 -4.43
N PHE A 78 18.30 -6.44 -3.49
CA PHE A 78 17.68 -7.65 -2.97
C PHE A 78 16.97 -8.46 -4.06
N PHE A 79 16.08 -7.84 -4.84
CA PHE A 79 15.34 -8.53 -5.88
C PHE A 79 16.20 -8.86 -7.10
N ALA A 80 17.23 -8.09 -7.42
CA ALA A 80 18.19 -8.45 -8.46
C ALA A 80 18.90 -9.77 -8.14
N GLY A 81 19.33 -9.95 -6.88
CA GLY A 81 19.91 -11.22 -6.43
C GLY A 81 18.96 -12.41 -6.58
N ILE A 82 17.68 -12.22 -6.24
CA ILE A 82 16.66 -13.26 -6.40
C ILE A 82 16.35 -13.54 -7.88
N LYS A 83 16.25 -12.50 -8.72
CA LYS A 83 16.03 -12.64 -10.18
C LYS A 83 17.15 -13.46 -10.83
N VAL A 84 18.40 -13.23 -10.44
CA VAL A 84 19.55 -14.01 -10.95
C VAL A 84 19.46 -15.49 -10.55
N GLN A 85 19.04 -15.78 -9.31
CA GLN A 85 18.95 -17.17 -8.84
C GLN A 85 17.75 -17.93 -9.39
N THR A 86 16.62 -17.26 -9.58
CA THR A 86 15.35 -17.88 -9.97
C THR A 86 15.09 -17.84 -11.47
N GLY A 87 15.71 -16.90 -12.20
CA GLY A 87 15.40 -16.61 -13.61
C GLY A 87 14.00 -16.00 -13.84
N TYR A 88 13.16 -15.91 -12.80
CA TYR A 88 11.84 -15.30 -12.90
C TYR A 88 11.97 -13.78 -12.94
N THR A 89 11.22 -13.12 -13.83
CA THR A 89 11.21 -11.65 -13.99
C THR A 89 9.81 -11.06 -13.97
N GLY A 90 8.79 -11.85 -13.59
CA GLY A 90 7.40 -11.43 -13.56
C GLY A 90 7.08 -10.40 -12.47
N LEU A 91 5.82 -9.97 -12.43
CA LEU A 91 5.35 -8.86 -11.59
C LEU A 91 5.44 -9.13 -10.08
N GLY A 92 5.64 -10.39 -9.66
CA GLY A 92 5.64 -10.78 -8.25
C GLY A 92 6.64 -9.98 -7.39
N TYR A 93 7.84 -9.72 -7.90
CA TYR A 93 8.84 -8.93 -7.16
C TYR A 93 8.42 -7.49 -6.97
N LEU A 94 7.79 -6.91 -7.99
CA LEU A 94 7.31 -5.54 -7.92
C LEU A 94 6.16 -5.43 -6.91
N ILE A 95 5.22 -6.39 -6.93
CA ILE A 95 4.16 -6.49 -5.91
C ILE A 95 4.75 -6.61 -4.51
N LEU A 96 5.76 -7.47 -4.31
CA LEU A 96 6.40 -7.65 -3.00
C LEU A 96 7.18 -6.40 -2.55
N ALA A 97 7.85 -5.70 -3.48
CA ALA A 97 8.55 -4.45 -3.19
C ALA A 97 7.58 -3.37 -2.71
N HIS A 98 6.48 -3.17 -3.44
CA HIS A 98 5.42 -2.23 -3.05
C HIS A 98 4.78 -2.65 -1.73
N SER A 99 4.51 -3.95 -1.55
CA SER A 99 3.95 -4.49 -0.30
C SER A 99 4.85 -4.13 0.89
N ALA A 100 6.16 -4.40 0.78
CA ALA A 100 7.13 -4.13 1.84
C ALA A 100 7.20 -2.63 2.19
N PHE A 101 7.23 -1.78 1.17
CA PHE A 101 7.23 -0.32 1.34
C PHE A 101 5.92 0.20 1.97
N CYS A 102 4.78 -0.40 1.63
CA CYS A 102 3.46 0.02 2.09
C CYS A 102 3.10 -0.44 3.51
N ILE A 103 3.81 -1.41 4.10
CA ILE A 103 3.55 -1.93 5.46
C ILE A 103 3.41 -0.80 6.51
N PRO A 104 4.35 0.13 6.68
CA PRO A 104 4.24 1.18 7.70
C PRO A 104 3.01 2.07 7.51
N PHE A 105 2.66 2.36 6.26
CA PHE A 105 1.51 3.19 5.93
C PHE A 105 0.18 2.50 6.29
N ALA A 106 0.08 1.18 6.06
CA ALA A 106 -1.06 0.41 6.55
C ALA A 106 -1.06 0.25 8.08
N TYR A 107 0.12 0.09 8.69
CA TYR A 107 0.30 -0.18 10.10
C TYR A 107 -0.12 0.99 11.00
N LEU A 108 0.19 2.23 10.64
CA LEU A 108 -0.08 3.40 11.49
C LEU A 108 -1.57 3.60 11.81
N PRO A 109 -2.51 3.64 10.85
CA PRO A 109 -3.94 3.79 11.13
C PRO A 109 -4.50 2.61 11.93
N ILE A 110 -4.06 1.38 11.62
CA ILE A 110 -4.51 0.16 12.30
C ILE A 110 -4.07 0.18 13.76
N ARG A 111 -2.80 0.50 14.02
CA ARG A 111 -2.24 0.61 15.36
C ARG A 111 -2.91 1.72 16.16
N ALA A 112 -3.12 2.89 15.56
CA ALA A 112 -3.81 4.00 16.23
C ALA A 112 -5.24 3.60 16.65
N ARG A 113 -5.95 2.87 15.78
CA ARG A 113 -7.28 2.34 16.12
C ARG A 113 -7.22 1.33 17.27
N LEU A 114 -6.29 0.37 17.23
CA LEU A 114 -6.10 -0.60 18.32
C LEU A 114 -5.79 0.04 19.67
N GLN A 115 -4.98 1.11 19.67
CA GLN A 115 -4.62 1.82 20.90
C GLN A 115 -5.79 2.60 21.52
N GLY A 116 -6.74 3.04 20.68
CA GLY A 116 -7.95 3.74 21.14
C GLY A 116 -9.12 2.83 21.53
N MET A 117 -8.98 1.51 21.41
CA MET A 117 -10.02 0.54 21.77
C MET A 117 -9.92 0.18 23.26
N ASP A 118 -11.07 0.15 23.94
CA ASP A 118 -11.17 -0.38 25.30
C ASP A 118 -11.03 -1.91 25.30
N LEU A 119 -10.27 -2.44 26.26
CA LEU A 119 -10.04 -3.86 26.44
C LEU A 119 -11.17 -4.55 27.23
N THR A 120 -12.12 -3.81 27.81
CA THR A 120 -13.20 -4.36 28.65
C THR A 120 -13.98 -5.49 27.96
N LEU A 121 -14.33 -5.34 26.67
CA LEU A 121 -15.03 -6.39 25.93
C LEU A 121 -14.14 -7.61 25.65
N GLU A 122 -12.85 -7.40 25.39
CA GLU A 122 -11.89 -8.49 25.17
C GLU A 122 -11.67 -9.30 26.46
N GLN A 123 -11.60 -8.62 27.61
CA GLN A 123 -11.46 -9.22 28.93
C GLN A 123 -12.73 -9.98 29.35
N ALA A 124 -13.91 -9.38 29.23
CA ALA A 124 -15.18 -10.04 29.57
C ALA A 124 -15.42 -11.32 28.74
N ALA A 125 -14.99 -11.32 27.47
CA ALA A 125 -15.06 -12.52 26.65
C ALA A 125 -14.06 -13.61 27.11
N ALA A 126 -12.86 -13.21 27.54
CA ALA A 126 -11.88 -14.14 28.11
C ALA A 126 -12.37 -14.75 29.43
N ASP A 127 -13.08 -13.98 30.27
CA ASP A 127 -13.71 -14.46 31.50
C ASP A 127 -14.81 -15.50 31.23
N LEU A 128 -15.49 -15.39 30.08
CA LEU A 128 -16.43 -16.39 29.55
C LEU A 128 -15.74 -17.54 28.80
N TYR A 129 -14.43 -17.74 29.04
CA TYR A 129 -13.61 -18.78 28.42
C TYR A 129 -13.51 -18.71 26.88
N ALA A 130 -13.74 -17.53 26.28
CA ALA A 130 -13.50 -17.36 24.86
C ALA A 130 -11.99 -17.43 24.55
N SER A 131 -11.62 -18.28 23.60
CA SER A 131 -10.24 -18.34 23.09
C SER A 131 -9.81 -17.03 22.41
N SER A 132 -8.50 -16.74 22.39
CA SER A 132 -7.97 -15.51 21.79
C SER A 132 -8.39 -15.32 20.32
N PHE A 133 -8.55 -16.41 19.57
CA PHE A 133 -9.04 -16.35 18.19
C PHE A 133 -10.54 -15.98 18.11
N GLN A 134 -11.37 -16.45 19.06
CA GLN A 134 -12.77 -16.05 19.16
C GLN A 134 -12.90 -14.56 19.54
N VAL A 135 -12.13 -14.10 20.52
CA VAL A 135 -12.07 -12.68 20.91
C VAL A 135 -11.64 -11.82 19.72
N PHE A 136 -10.55 -12.19 19.04
CA PHE A 136 -10.09 -11.48 17.85
C PHE A 136 -11.18 -11.40 16.78
N ARG A 137 -11.74 -12.55 16.37
CA ARG A 137 -12.68 -12.58 15.24
C ARG A 137 -14.02 -11.91 15.53
N ARG A 138 -14.53 -12.02 16.76
CA ARG A 138 -15.88 -11.54 17.12
C ARG A 138 -15.90 -10.14 17.72
N ILE A 139 -14.80 -9.69 18.33
CA ILE A 139 -14.77 -8.43 19.07
C ILE A 139 -13.74 -7.49 18.45
N THR A 140 -12.46 -7.90 18.42
CA THR A 140 -11.38 -7.01 18.00
C THR A 140 -11.47 -6.67 16.51
N LEU A 141 -11.65 -7.66 15.63
CA LEU A 141 -11.63 -7.48 14.18
C LEU A 141 -12.79 -6.58 13.68
N PRO A 142 -14.05 -6.75 14.10
CA PRO A 142 -15.13 -5.84 13.72
C PRO A 142 -14.89 -4.39 14.16
N GLN A 143 -14.37 -4.19 15.37
CA GLN A 143 -14.06 -2.85 15.90
C GLN A 143 -12.83 -2.21 15.24
N LEU A 144 -11.90 -3.05 14.80
CA LEU A 144 -10.68 -2.66 14.10
C LEU A 144 -10.91 -2.40 12.60
N TRP A 145 -12.02 -2.89 12.03
CA TRP A 145 -12.33 -2.78 10.60
C TRP A 145 -12.18 -1.36 10.01
N PRO A 146 -12.66 -0.27 10.65
CA PRO A 146 -12.44 1.08 10.13
C PRO A 146 -10.96 1.45 10.01
N GLY A 147 -10.13 0.99 10.95
CA GLY A 147 -8.68 1.18 10.92
C GLY A 147 -7.98 0.34 9.84
N ILE A 148 -8.45 -0.90 9.62
CA ILE A 148 -7.96 -1.77 8.53
C ILE A 148 -8.24 -1.14 7.18
N LEU A 149 -9.47 -0.66 6.98
CA LEU A 149 -9.85 -0.01 5.73
C LEU A 149 -9.03 1.26 5.50
N ALA A 150 -8.79 2.06 6.54
CA ALA A 150 -7.91 3.22 6.46
C ALA A 150 -6.48 2.87 6.06
N GLY A 151 -5.91 1.84 6.69
CA GLY A 151 -4.57 1.36 6.36
C GLY A 151 -4.49 0.83 4.92
N ALA A 152 -5.47 0.04 4.49
CA ALA A 152 -5.54 -0.52 3.14
C ALA A 152 -5.65 0.56 2.06
N MET A 153 -6.51 1.55 2.26
CA MET A 153 -6.66 2.64 1.29
C MET A 153 -5.41 3.50 1.21
N LEU A 154 -4.77 3.80 2.35
CA LEU A 154 -3.52 4.55 2.34
C LEU A 154 -2.41 3.79 1.61
N ALA A 155 -2.24 2.49 1.90
CA ALA A 155 -1.30 1.64 1.18
C ALA A 155 -1.59 1.55 -0.32
N PHE A 156 -2.86 1.45 -0.71
CA PHE A 156 -3.26 1.43 -2.11
C PHE A 156 -2.87 2.72 -2.84
N VAL A 157 -3.21 3.88 -2.26
CA VAL A 157 -2.92 5.17 -2.87
C VAL A 157 -1.42 5.37 -3.03
N ILE A 158 -0.64 5.10 -1.96
CA ILE A 158 0.82 5.20 -1.99
C ILE A 158 1.43 4.24 -3.02
N SER A 159 0.89 3.04 -3.17
CA SER A 159 1.39 2.11 -4.19
C SER A 159 0.98 2.49 -5.61
N LEU A 160 -0.13 3.21 -5.79
CA LEU A 160 -0.66 3.56 -7.10
C LEU A 160 0.17 4.68 -7.76
N ASP A 161 0.64 5.63 -6.96
CA ASP A 161 1.42 6.78 -7.40
C ASP A 161 2.94 6.62 -7.23
N ASP A 162 3.40 5.47 -6.72
CA ASP A 162 4.82 5.19 -6.55
C ASP A 162 5.57 5.15 -7.90
N VAL A 163 6.52 6.07 -8.02
CA VAL A 163 7.45 6.13 -9.15
C VAL A 163 8.80 5.52 -8.79
N VAL A 164 9.29 5.74 -7.56
CA VAL A 164 10.68 5.47 -7.20
C VAL A 164 10.92 3.98 -6.99
N ILE A 165 10.12 3.29 -6.18
CA ILE A 165 10.25 1.84 -6.01
C ILE A 165 10.04 1.15 -7.35
N THR A 166 9.03 1.58 -8.11
CA THR A 166 8.75 1.00 -9.42
C THR A 166 9.93 1.15 -10.38
N GLU A 167 10.47 2.36 -10.54
CA GLU A 167 11.54 2.63 -11.52
C GLU A 167 12.80 1.80 -11.23
N PHE A 168 13.10 1.54 -9.96
CA PHE A 168 14.26 0.76 -9.55
C PHE A 168 14.02 -0.76 -9.60
N VAL A 169 12.79 -1.25 -9.36
CA VAL A 169 12.54 -2.70 -9.22
C VAL A 169 11.93 -3.34 -10.46
N LYS A 170 11.20 -2.58 -11.29
CA LYS A 170 10.50 -3.12 -12.47
C LYS A 170 11.44 -3.84 -13.43
N SER A 171 10.91 -4.85 -14.10
CA SER A 171 11.58 -5.47 -15.25
C SER A 171 11.14 -4.77 -16.56
N ALA A 172 11.82 -5.06 -17.67
CA ALA A 172 11.43 -4.55 -18.98
C ALA A 172 9.96 -4.91 -19.30
N GLY A 173 9.20 -3.94 -19.80
CA GLY A 173 7.78 -4.11 -20.13
C GLY A 173 6.81 -4.05 -18.94
N GLN A 174 7.30 -3.76 -17.72
CA GLN A 174 6.47 -3.63 -16.51
C GLN A 174 6.27 -2.17 -16.10
N ASP A 175 6.10 -1.28 -17.09
CA ASP A 175 5.84 0.12 -16.82
C ASP A 175 4.46 0.29 -16.16
N THR A 176 4.47 1.01 -15.05
CA THR A 176 3.27 1.52 -14.37
C THR A 176 2.89 2.88 -14.94
N LEU A 177 1.68 3.33 -14.67
CA LEU A 177 1.22 4.63 -15.16
C LEU A 177 2.15 5.79 -14.75
N PRO A 178 2.62 5.90 -13.48
CA PRO A 178 3.53 6.97 -13.10
C PRO A 178 4.90 6.89 -13.80
N THR A 179 5.47 5.69 -13.96
CA THR A 179 6.77 5.53 -14.64
C THR A 179 6.68 5.71 -16.15
N TYR A 180 5.57 5.31 -16.78
CA TYR A 180 5.26 5.62 -18.17
C TYR A 180 5.23 7.14 -18.38
N MET A 181 4.49 7.87 -17.53
CA MET A 181 4.41 9.32 -17.59
C MET A 181 5.76 9.99 -17.38
N LEU A 182 6.56 9.53 -16.40
CA LEU A 182 7.93 10.02 -16.19
C LEU A 182 8.79 9.83 -17.45
N GLY A 183 8.66 8.68 -18.13
CA GLY A 183 9.32 8.42 -19.40
C GLY A 183 8.91 9.39 -20.51
N GLN A 184 7.62 9.72 -20.61
CA GLN A 184 7.10 10.71 -21.57
C GLN A 184 7.62 12.12 -21.27
N LEU A 185 7.58 12.54 -19.99
CA LEU A 185 8.05 13.85 -19.55
C LEU A 185 9.53 14.09 -19.88
N ARG A 186 10.37 13.03 -19.86
CA ARG A 186 11.79 13.10 -20.23
C ARG A 186 12.05 13.18 -21.74
N ARG A 187 11.08 12.80 -22.58
CA ARG A 187 11.22 12.81 -24.05
C ARG A 187 10.56 14.05 -24.66
N VAL A 188 9.23 14.10 -24.62
CA VAL A 188 8.40 15.19 -25.16
C VAL A 188 7.12 15.28 -24.32
N VAL A 189 6.86 16.46 -23.75
CA VAL A 189 5.62 16.72 -23.01
C VAL A 189 4.49 16.96 -24.01
N THR A 190 3.59 15.99 -24.15
CA THR A 190 2.37 16.14 -24.96
C THR A 190 1.17 16.52 -24.08
N PRO A 191 0.15 17.21 -24.62
CA PRO A 191 -1.09 17.48 -23.87
C PRO A 191 -1.84 16.21 -23.43
N GLU A 192 -1.54 15.05 -24.03
CA GLU A 192 -2.03 13.73 -23.60
C GLU A 192 -1.52 13.37 -22.20
N VAL A 193 -0.24 13.62 -21.89
CA VAL A 193 0.33 13.37 -20.56
C VAL A 193 -0.41 14.16 -19.49
N ASN A 194 -0.74 15.42 -19.78
CA ASN A 194 -1.52 16.27 -18.87
C ASN A 194 -2.93 15.71 -18.62
N ALA A 195 -3.58 15.13 -19.64
CA ALA A 195 -4.89 14.50 -19.49
C ALA A 195 -4.82 13.23 -18.63
N ILE A 196 -3.75 12.44 -18.74
CA ILE A 196 -3.52 11.27 -17.88
C ILE A 196 -3.26 11.72 -16.43
N SER A 197 -2.44 12.76 -16.23
CA SER A 197 -2.17 13.33 -14.90
C SER A 197 -3.46 13.77 -14.19
N THR A 198 -4.35 14.45 -14.89
CA THR A 198 -5.61 14.93 -14.29
C THR A 198 -6.54 13.77 -13.93
N VAL A 199 -6.60 12.72 -14.75
CA VAL A 199 -7.39 11.51 -14.47
C VAL A 199 -6.83 10.76 -13.25
N LEU A 200 -5.51 10.55 -13.19
CA LEU A 200 -4.86 9.89 -12.06
C LEU A 200 -5.08 10.68 -10.77
N LEU A 201 -4.92 12.00 -10.81
CA LEU A 201 -5.18 12.88 -9.67
C LEU A 201 -6.66 12.81 -9.26
N ALA A 202 -7.60 12.85 -10.20
CA ALA A 202 -9.02 12.73 -9.93
C ALA A 202 -9.36 11.38 -9.28
N LEU A 203 -8.75 10.28 -9.74
CA LEU A 203 -8.90 8.95 -9.17
C LEU A 203 -8.41 8.91 -7.72
N SER A 204 -7.17 9.37 -7.45
CA SER A 204 -6.59 9.42 -6.11
C SER A 204 -7.43 10.29 -5.15
N VAL A 205 -7.84 11.48 -5.59
CA VAL A 205 -8.70 12.38 -4.80
C VAL A 205 -10.05 11.74 -4.51
N THR A 206 -10.70 11.14 -5.52
CA THR A 206 -12.00 10.46 -5.34
C THR A 206 -11.89 9.32 -4.34
N MET A 207 -10.78 8.57 -4.38
CA MET A 207 -10.55 7.47 -3.45
C MET A 207 -10.36 7.96 -2.01
N VAL A 208 -9.60 9.06 -1.80
CA VAL A 208 -9.44 9.70 -0.49
C VAL A 208 -10.76 10.27 0.02
N ILE A 209 -11.58 10.87 -0.84
CA ILE A 209 -12.91 11.38 -0.48
C ILE A 209 -13.85 10.22 -0.09
N ALA A 210 -13.88 9.15 -0.89
CA ALA A 210 -14.68 7.97 -0.59
C ALA A 210 -14.29 7.37 0.77
N PHE A 211 -12.98 7.30 1.06
CA PHE A 211 -12.47 6.90 2.37
C PHE A 211 -13.00 7.79 3.51
N PHE A 212 -12.92 9.11 3.36
CA PHE A 212 -13.39 10.06 4.37
C PHE A 212 -14.87 9.84 4.70
N PHE A 213 -15.71 9.62 3.70
CA PHE A 213 -17.14 9.35 3.92
C PHE A 213 -17.38 7.99 4.58
N VAL A 214 -16.75 6.92 4.10
CA VAL A 214 -16.96 5.55 4.64
C VAL A 214 -16.53 5.46 6.12
N THR A 215 -15.47 6.15 6.51
CA THR A 215 -14.99 6.13 7.90
C THR A 215 -15.81 7.00 8.84
N ARG A 216 -16.42 8.08 8.35
CA ARG A 216 -17.21 9.00 9.17
C ARG A 216 -18.62 8.49 9.46
N ILE A 217 -19.21 7.71 8.55
CA ILE A 217 -20.56 7.14 8.69
C ILE A 217 -20.63 6.07 9.81
N ARG A 218 -19.49 5.58 10.32
CA ARG A 218 -19.43 4.54 11.36
C ARG A 218 -19.01 5.03 12.76
N LYS A 219 -19.08 6.34 13.02
CA LYS A 219 -19.06 6.89 14.39
C LYS A 219 -20.48 7.05 14.89
#